data_AF-F3KQ46-F1
#
_entry.id   AF-F3KQ46-F1
#
_cell.length_a   1.000
_cell.length_b   1.000
_cell.length_c   1.000
_cell.angle_alpha   90.00
_cell.angle_beta   90.00
_cell.angle_gamma   90.00
#
_symmetry.space_group_name_H-M   'P 1'
#
loop_
_entity.id
_entity.type
_entity.pdbx_description
1 polymer ?
#
loop_
_entity_poly.entity_id
_entity_poly.type
_entity_poly.pdbx_seq_one_letter_code
_entity_poly.pdbx_strand_id
1 'polypeptide(L)'
;MALRLFHVTEFAQSSISPAAQRSSWHPTTVLVLINLWITVAGNVPLWRAISRAPEAALAGHSVFGLTLYFALLCATSLGLLLTAFNWSALFKIVATMLLWLTALNTELLWTGQTALLLDVGHLKSDLGGLITHVSQRPWWQHLVFLGLLAALPTLWLWNLNIRRVRLGRRFPQNLLLALFWATALAAVWFIGRNSFLPVLQSTPWIDLLTPFNTLLSLVR
;
A
#
# COMPACT_ATOMS: atom_id res chain seq x y z
N MET A 1 -33.81 -3.01 60.90
CA MET A 1 -33.64 -3.72 59.60
C MET A 1 -33.06 -2.74 58.60
N ALA A 2 -31.77 -2.86 58.29
CA ALA A 2 -31.10 -1.97 57.35
C ALA A 2 -31.17 -2.58 55.95
N LEU A 3 -31.93 -1.95 55.06
CA LEU A 3 -31.94 -2.25 53.62
C LEU A 3 -30.55 -1.90 53.06
N ARG A 4 -29.74 -2.91 52.80
CA ARG A 4 -28.49 -2.76 52.04
C ARG A 4 -28.86 -2.42 50.60
N LEU A 5 -28.82 -1.13 50.30
CA LEU A 5 -28.88 -0.59 48.94
C LEU A 5 -27.72 -1.22 48.16
N PHE A 6 -28.02 -2.13 47.24
CA PHE A 6 -27.04 -2.62 46.28
C PHE A 6 -26.64 -1.43 45.41
N HIS A 7 -25.46 -0.88 45.68
CA HIS A 7 -24.72 -0.07 44.73
C HIS A 7 -24.41 -0.98 43.54
N VAL A 8 -25.30 -0.98 42.54
CA VAL A 8 -24.97 -1.42 41.18
C VAL A 8 -23.99 -0.38 40.67
N THR A 9 -22.74 -0.61 41.04
CA THR A 9 -21.62 0.10 40.44
C THR A 9 -21.65 -0.25 38.97
N GLU A 10 -21.80 0.78 38.15
CA GLU A 10 -21.62 0.79 36.70
C GLU A 10 -20.17 0.40 36.38
N PHE A 11 -19.77 -0.82 36.72
CA PHE A 11 -18.51 -1.37 36.30
C PHE A 11 -18.63 -1.77 34.84
N ALA A 12 -17.94 -0.96 34.04
CA ALA A 12 -17.40 -1.27 32.72
C ALA A 12 -18.27 -0.95 31.51
N GLN A 13 -18.52 0.34 31.29
CA GLN A 13 -18.61 0.88 29.92
C GLN A 13 -17.27 0.79 29.14
N SER A 14 -16.22 0.15 29.67
CA SER A 14 -14.88 0.09 29.06
C SER A 14 -14.37 -1.30 28.68
N SER A 15 -15.17 -2.36 28.83
CA SER A 15 -14.79 -3.70 28.38
C SER A 15 -15.44 -4.01 27.03
N ILE A 16 -14.66 -3.88 25.96
CA ILE A 16 -14.91 -4.67 24.75
C ILE A 16 -15.11 -6.10 25.24
N SER A 17 -16.29 -6.69 25.01
CA SER A 17 -16.58 -8.02 25.53
C SER A 17 -15.48 -8.99 25.07
N PRO A 18 -15.08 -9.99 25.89
CA PRO A 18 -14.09 -10.98 25.48
C PRO A 18 -14.43 -11.66 24.14
N ALA A 19 -15.73 -11.75 23.80
CA ALA A 19 -16.22 -12.20 22.51
C ALA A 19 -15.87 -11.23 21.36
N ALA A 20 -16.10 -9.92 21.54
CA ALA A 20 -15.74 -8.89 20.57
C ALA A 20 -14.21 -8.73 20.38
N GLN A 21 -13.41 -9.11 21.38
CA GLN A 21 -11.95 -9.12 21.25
C GLN A 21 -11.43 -10.38 20.54
N ARG A 22 -12.13 -11.52 20.61
CA ARG A 22 -11.80 -12.73 19.84
C ARG A 22 -12.14 -12.60 18.35
N SER A 23 -13.14 -11.77 18.00
CA SER A 23 -13.48 -11.47 16.60
C SER A 23 -12.65 -10.33 15.99
N SER A 24 -11.65 -9.81 16.71
CA SER A 24 -10.84 -8.67 16.26
C SER A 24 -9.63 -9.10 15.43
N TRP A 25 -9.38 -8.38 14.33
CA TRP A 25 -8.26 -8.69 13.43
C TRP A 25 -6.93 -8.22 14.04
N HIS A 26 -5.88 -9.02 13.85
CA HIS A 26 -4.54 -8.65 14.28
C HIS A 26 -3.98 -7.55 13.36
N PRO A 27 -3.40 -6.45 13.89
CA PRO A 27 -2.88 -5.34 13.07
C PRO A 27 -1.92 -5.78 11.98
N THR A 28 -1.02 -6.73 12.29
CA THR A 28 -0.06 -7.28 11.33
C THR A 28 -0.73 -7.99 10.16
N THR A 29 -1.84 -8.71 10.39
CA THR A 29 -2.57 -9.39 9.32
C THR A 29 -3.17 -8.38 8.36
N VAL A 30 -3.77 -7.31 8.89
CA VAL A 30 -4.33 -6.23 8.06
C VAL A 30 -3.22 -5.54 7.26
N LEU A 31 -2.07 -5.28 7.90
CA LEU A 31 -0.89 -4.71 7.23
C LEU A 31 -0.44 -5.57 6.04
N VAL A 32 -0.29 -6.88 6.25
CA VAL A 32 0.14 -7.81 5.19
C VAL A 32 -0.89 -7.86 4.06
N LEU A 33 -2.18 -7.91 4.36
CA LEU A 33 -3.24 -7.92 3.35
C LEU A 33 -3.26 -6.65 2.51
N ILE A 34 -3.17 -5.48 3.15
CA ILE A 34 -3.10 -4.19 2.43
C ILE A 34 -1.82 -4.10 1.60
N ASN A 35 -0.68 -4.52 2.15
CA ASN A 35 0.59 -4.54 1.45
C ASN A 35 0.52 -5.40 0.18
N LEU A 36 0.00 -6.62 0.30
CA LEU A 36 -0.19 -7.53 -0.84
C LEU A 36 -1.18 -6.97 -1.86
N TRP A 37 -2.28 -6.37 -1.40
CA TRP A 37 -3.26 -5.75 -2.30
C TRP A 37 -2.64 -4.61 -3.12
N ILE A 38 -1.94 -3.68 -2.47
CA ILE A 38 -1.27 -2.57 -3.15
C ILE A 38 -0.18 -3.09 -4.10
N THR A 39 0.61 -4.07 -3.66
CA THR A 39 1.67 -4.65 -4.48
C THR A 39 1.09 -5.30 -5.73
N VAL A 40 0.09 -6.17 -5.59
CA VAL A 40 -0.42 -6.97 -6.72
C VAL A 40 -1.37 -6.15 -7.59
N ALA A 41 -2.42 -5.56 -7.01
CA ALA A 41 -3.46 -4.87 -7.76
C ALA A 41 -3.03 -3.45 -8.20
N GLY A 42 -2.24 -2.76 -7.36
CA GLY A 42 -1.78 -1.40 -7.65
C GLY A 42 -0.72 -1.30 -8.75
N ASN A 43 0.04 -2.37 -8.97
CA ASN A 43 1.14 -2.39 -9.95
C ASN A 43 0.77 -3.11 -11.24
N VAL A 44 -0.52 -3.27 -11.55
CA VAL A 44 -1.00 -3.85 -12.82
C VAL A 44 -0.36 -3.22 -14.08
N PRO A 45 -0.18 -1.89 -14.18
CA PRO A 45 0.53 -1.28 -15.30
C PRO A 45 1.98 -1.77 -15.45
N LEU A 46 2.70 -1.96 -14.33
CA LEU A 46 4.04 -2.53 -14.32
C LEU A 46 4.03 -4.00 -14.80
N TRP A 47 3.10 -4.82 -14.30
CA TRP A 47 2.96 -6.22 -14.72
C TRP A 47 2.65 -6.33 -16.21
N ARG A 48 1.84 -5.41 -16.73
CA ARG A 48 1.55 -5.29 -18.17
C ARG A 48 2.78 -4.86 -18.96
N ALA A 49 3.59 -3.94 -18.45
CA ALA A 49 4.82 -3.49 -19.10
C ALA A 49 5.86 -4.62 -19.17
N ILE A 50 6.05 -5.37 -18.08
CA ILE A 50 6.99 -6.50 -18.03
C ILE A 50 6.53 -7.66 -18.94
N SER A 51 5.24 -8.00 -18.93
CA SER A 51 4.71 -9.08 -19.77
C SER A 51 4.72 -8.78 -21.27
N ARG A 52 4.80 -7.51 -21.66
CA ARG A 52 4.89 -7.06 -23.06
C ARG A 52 6.30 -6.59 -23.44
N ALA A 53 7.27 -6.75 -22.54
CA ALA A 53 8.64 -6.31 -22.77
C ALA A 53 9.28 -7.14 -23.90
N PRO A 54 10.01 -6.50 -24.83
CA PRO A 54 10.82 -7.24 -25.79
C PRO A 54 11.95 -7.98 -25.06
N GLU A 55 12.43 -9.10 -25.63
CA GLU A 55 13.53 -9.90 -25.05
C GLU A 55 14.79 -9.06 -24.76
N ALA A 56 15.08 -8.07 -25.63
CA ALA A 56 16.17 -7.13 -25.42
C ALA A 56 16.05 -6.31 -24.12
N ALA A 57 14.82 -5.97 -23.70
CA ALA A 57 14.57 -5.23 -22.46
C ALA A 57 14.64 -6.12 -21.21
N LEU A 58 14.44 -7.44 -21.37
CA LEU A 58 14.50 -8.42 -20.29
C LEU A 58 15.94 -8.76 -19.87
N ALA A 59 16.95 -8.38 -20.68
CA ALA A 59 18.37 -8.61 -20.43
C ALA A 59 18.70 -10.08 -20.05
N GLY A 60 18.04 -11.04 -20.70
CA GLY A 60 18.22 -12.47 -20.45
C GLY A 60 17.43 -13.05 -19.26
N HIS A 61 16.63 -12.23 -18.57
CA HIS A 61 15.74 -12.70 -17.49
C HIS A 61 14.40 -13.17 -18.01
N SER A 62 13.76 -14.08 -17.27
CA SER A 62 12.37 -14.43 -17.53
C SER A 62 11.42 -13.33 -17.06
N VAL A 63 10.30 -13.15 -17.77
CA VAL A 63 9.18 -12.28 -17.37
C VAL A 63 8.74 -12.57 -15.93
N PHE A 64 8.67 -13.85 -15.55
CA PHE A 64 8.29 -14.26 -14.20
C PHE A 64 9.32 -13.85 -13.15
N GLY A 65 10.62 -14.11 -13.39
CA GLY A 65 11.68 -13.76 -12.43
C GLY A 65 11.74 -12.26 -12.16
N LEU A 66 11.57 -11.46 -13.21
CA LEU A 66 11.56 -10.01 -13.10
C LEU A 66 10.29 -9.49 -12.41
N THR A 67 9.12 -10.02 -12.76
CA THR A 67 7.85 -9.69 -12.10
C THR A 67 7.94 -9.99 -10.60
N LEU A 68 8.46 -11.17 -10.24
CA LEU A 68 8.66 -11.56 -8.86
C LEU A 68 9.64 -10.65 -8.14
N TYR A 69 10.75 -10.27 -8.78
CA TYR A 69 11.72 -9.34 -8.22
C TYR A 69 11.08 -7.99 -7.86
N PHE A 70 10.36 -7.37 -8.80
CA PHE A 70 9.66 -6.10 -8.56
C PHE A 70 8.54 -6.24 -7.52
N ALA A 71 7.81 -7.36 -7.51
CA ALA A 71 6.77 -7.61 -6.51
C ALA A 71 7.37 -7.71 -5.11
N LEU A 72 8.48 -8.43 -4.95
CA LEU A 72 9.19 -8.54 -3.67
C LEU A 72 9.79 -7.20 -3.23
N LEU A 73 10.39 -6.45 -4.15
CA LEU A 73 10.93 -5.12 -3.87
C LEU A 73 9.83 -4.17 -3.37
N CYS A 74 8.68 -4.15 -4.05
CA CYS A 74 7.52 -3.35 -3.69
C CYS A 74 6.94 -3.79 -2.34
N ALA A 75 6.68 -5.09 -2.15
CA ALA A 75 6.09 -5.62 -0.93
C ALA A 75 6.97 -5.40 0.30
N THR A 76 8.29 -5.57 0.16
CA THR A 76 9.22 -5.37 1.29
C THR A 76 9.37 -3.89 1.64
N SER A 77 9.44 -3.01 0.64
CA SER A 77 9.49 -1.56 0.83
C SER A 77 8.19 -1.02 1.46
N LEU A 78 7.03 -1.43 0.94
CA LEU A 78 5.72 -1.04 1.48
C LEU A 78 5.48 -1.63 2.87
N GLY A 79 5.88 -2.87 3.09
CA GLY A 79 5.81 -3.53 4.38
C GLY A 79 6.60 -2.77 5.45
N LEU A 80 7.82 -2.33 5.11
CA LEU A 80 8.64 -1.50 5.99
C LEU A 80 7.98 -0.15 6.30
N LEU A 81 7.49 0.54 5.26
CA LEU A 81 6.79 1.82 5.39
C LEU A 81 5.55 1.70 6.28
N LEU A 82 4.65 0.76 5.97
CA LEU A 82 3.42 0.53 6.74
C LEU A 82 3.71 0.12 8.19
N THR A 83 4.83 -0.58 8.43
CA THR A 83 5.22 -0.97 9.79
C THR A 83 5.61 0.23 10.63
N ALA A 84 6.28 1.23 10.05
CA ALA A 84 6.58 2.50 10.73
C ALA A 84 5.30 3.23 11.18
N PHE A 85 4.23 3.09 10.41
CA PHE A 85 2.92 3.69 10.68
C PHE A 85 1.91 2.74 11.33
N ASN A 86 2.32 1.58 11.86
CA ASN A 86 1.43 0.56 12.45
C ASN A 86 0.89 0.93 13.86
N TRP A 87 0.46 2.18 14.01
CA TRP A 87 -0.28 2.69 15.16
C TRP A 87 -1.77 2.69 14.82
N SER A 88 -2.65 2.34 15.78
CA SER A 88 -4.04 1.95 15.44
C SER A 88 -4.83 2.94 14.60
N ALA A 89 -4.78 4.24 14.92
CA ALA A 89 -5.48 5.26 14.13
C ALA A 89 -4.67 5.67 12.89
N LEU A 90 -3.36 5.88 13.05
CA LEU A 90 -2.47 6.33 11.98
C LEU A 90 -2.38 5.32 10.84
N PHE A 91 -2.36 4.01 11.15
CA PHE A 91 -2.32 2.95 10.15
C PHE A 91 -3.53 3.02 9.21
N LYS A 92 -4.75 3.21 9.74
CA LYS A 92 -5.95 3.31 8.90
C LYS A 92 -5.86 4.50 7.95
N ILE A 93 -5.40 5.64 8.46
CA ILE A 93 -5.25 6.89 7.67
C ILE A 93 -4.19 6.69 6.57
N VAL A 94 -2.99 6.23 6.93
CA VAL A 94 -1.87 6.04 5.99
C VAL A 94 -2.22 4.97 4.94
N ALA A 95 -2.79 3.85 5.36
CA ALA A 95 -3.22 2.80 4.43
C ALA A 95 -4.31 3.30 3.48
N THR A 96 -5.28 4.09 3.95
CA THR A 96 -6.30 4.71 3.08
C THR A 96 -5.65 5.64 2.07
N MET A 97 -4.76 6.53 2.51
CA MET A 97 -4.03 7.45 1.63
C MET A 97 -3.26 6.68 0.55
N LEU A 98 -2.52 5.63 0.93
CA LEU A 98 -1.76 4.80 0.01
C LEU A 98 -2.68 4.05 -0.97
N LEU A 99 -3.80 3.49 -0.52
CA LEU A 99 -4.77 2.82 -1.41
C LEU A 99 -5.31 3.77 -2.50
N TRP A 100 -5.70 4.99 -2.11
CA TRP A 100 -6.22 5.99 -3.05
C TRP A 100 -5.15 6.51 -3.99
N LEU A 101 -3.97 6.81 -3.46
CA LEU A 101 -2.83 7.22 -4.27
C LEU A 101 -2.45 6.12 -5.27
N THR A 102 -2.46 4.88 -4.81
CA THR A 102 -2.23 3.73 -5.67
C THR A 102 -3.27 3.65 -6.77
N ALA A 103 -4.56 3.67 -6.45
CA ALA A 103 -5.61 3.56 -7.46
C ALA A 103 -5.57 4.67 -8.52
N LEU A 104 -5.30 5.92 -8.10
CA LEU A 104 -5.13 7.05 -9.02
C LEU A 104 -3.95 6.84 -9.96
N ASN A 105 -2.79 6.49 -9.43
CA ASN A 105 -1.60 6.21 -10.25
C ASN A 105 -1.80 5.01 -11.18
N THR A 106 -2.41 3.93 -10.69
CA THR A 106 -2.72 2.75 -11.50
C THR A 106 -3.61 3.16 -12.67
N GLU A 107 -4.59 4.03 -12.45
CA GLU A 107 -5.50 4.50 -13.50
C GLU A 107 -4.78 5.35 -14.56
N LEU A 108 -4.01 6.35 -14.11
CA LEU A 108 -3.25 7.23 -15.00
C LEU A 108 -2.26 6.42 -15.86
N LEU A 109 -1.49 5.53 -15.23
CA LEU A 109 -0.53 4.68 -15.93
C LEU A 109 -1.22 3.67 -16.86
N TRP A 110 -2.38 3.14 -16.48
CA TRP A 110 -3.14 2.21 -17.33
C TRP A 110 -3.63 2.86 -18.62
N THR A 111 -3.95 4.14 -18.56
CA THR A 111 -4.46 4.93 -19.68
C THR A 111 -3.34 5.58 -20.52
N GLY A 112 -2.08 5.38 -20.13
CA GLY A 112 -0.91 5.89 -20.84
C GLY A 112 -0.49 7.30 -20.46
N GLN A 113 -1.06 7.87 -19.39
CA GLN A 113 -0.56 9.10 -18.77
C GLN A 113 0.63 8.82 -17.85
N THR A 114 1.37 9.87 -17.52
CA THR A 114 2.43 9.85 -16.51
C THR A 114 1.83 9.63 -15.11
N ALA A 115 2.65 9.08 -14.19
CA ALA A 115 2.27 8.96 -12.79
C ALA A 115 1.97 10.35 -12.19
N LEU A 116 1.14 10.39 -11.15
CA LEU A 116 0.85 11.63 -10.43
C LEU A 116 2.13 12.11 -9.73
N LEU A 117 2.74 13.19 -10.22
CA LEU A 117 3.86 13.85 -9.56
C LEU A 117 3.32 14.95 -8.65
N LEU A 118 3.68 14.93 -7.36
CA LEU A 118 3.20 15.91 -6.37
C LEU A 118 4.08 17.17 -6.31
N ASP A 119 4.98 17.36 -7.27
CA ASP A 119 5.79 18.57 -7.41
C ASP A 119 4.92 19.73 -7.95
N VAL A 120 4.99 20.88 -7.28
CA VAL A 120 4.22 22.10 -7.56
C VAL A 120 4.46 22.61 -8.99
N GLY A 121 5.66 22.39 -9.53
CA GLY A 121 6.00 22.75 -10.91
C GLY A 121 5.29 21.88 -11.94
N HIS A 122 5.33 20.56 -11.75
CA HIS A 122 4.74 19.56 -12.66
C HIS A 122 3.21 19.54 -12.61
N LEU A 123 2.61 19.78 -11.44
CA LEU A 123 1.16 19.89 -11.30
C LEU A 123 0.59 21.00 -12.19
N LYS A 124 1.25 22.16 -12.31
CA LYS A 124 0.75 23.25 -13.16
C LYS A 124 0.84 22.94 -14.64
N SER A 125 1.83 22.19 -15.10
CA SER A 125 1.95 21.79 -16.51
C SER A 125 1.00 20.66 -16.89
N ASP A 126 0.76 19.71 -15.99
CA ASP A 126 -0.05 18.52 -16.27
C ASP A 126 -1.54 18.68 -15.97
N LEU A 127 -1.95 19.74 -15.25
CA LEU A 127 -3.36 19.98 -14.90
C LEU A 127 -4.28 20.01 -16.13
N GLY A 128 -3.86 20.65 -17.23
CA GLY A 128 -4.64 20.65 -18.48
C GLY A 128 -4.79 19.26 -19.10
N GLY A 129 -3.72 18.46 -19.07
CA GLY A 129 -3.70 17.07 -19.52
C GLY A 129 -4.56 16.14 -18.66
N LEU A 130 -4.60 16.37 -17.34
CA LEU A 130 -5.44 15.62 -16.41
C LEU A 130 -6.92 15.96 -16.59
N ILE A 131 -7.27 17.24 -16.74
CA ILE A 131 -8.65 17.68 -16.94
C ILE A 131 -9.20 17.14 -18.27
N THR A 132 -8.42 17.23 -19.34
CA THR A 132 -8.78 16.65 -20.65
C THR A 132 -8.93 15.13 -20.57
N HIS A 133 -8.06 14.44 -19.83
CA HIS A 133 -8.18 12.99 -19.64
C HIS A 133 -9.46 12.58 -18.90
N VAL A 134 -9.75 13.21 -17.77
CA VAL A 134 -10.94 12.92 -16.96
C VAL A 134 -12.23 13.26 -17.71
N SER A 135 -12.22 14.28 -18.58
CA SER A 135 -13.38 14.69 -19.36
C SER A 135 -13.65 13.80 -20.58
N GLN A 136 -12.61 13.19 -21.17
CA GLN A 136 -12.77 12.32 -22.35
C GLN A 136 -13.34 10.95 -22.02
N ARG A 137 -13.20 10.51 -20.76
CA ARG A 137 -13.65 9.20 -20.32
C ARG A 137 -14.96 9.32 -19.53
N PRO A 138 -15.91 8.38 -19.69
CA PRO A 138 -17.14 8.44 -18.92
C PRO A 138 -16.85 8.27 -17.43
N TRP A 139 -17.38 9.20 -16.62
CA TRP A 139 -17.16 9.30 -15.17
C TRP A 139 -17.36 7.98 -14.41
N TRP A 140 -18.27 7.12 -14.84
CA TRP A 140 -18.52 5.83 -14.20
C TRP A 140 -17.33 4.86 -14.30
N GLN A 141 -16.50 4.95 -15.34
CA GLN A 141 -15.31 4.10 -15.48
C GLN A 141 -14.25 4.44 -14.42
N HIS A 142 -14.05 5.73 -14.16
CA HIS A 142 -13.21 6.20 -13.06
C HIS A 142 -13.75 5.69 -11.72
N LEU A 143 -15.06 5.78 -11.49
CA LEU A 143 -15.68 5.29 -10.26
C LEU A 143 -15.55 3.78 -10.08
N VAL A 144 -15.70 2.98 -11.14
CA VAL A 144 -15.50 1.53 -11.05
C VAL A 144 -14.04 1.20 -10.74
N PHE A 145 -13.09 1.87 -11.40
CA PHE A 145 -11.67 1.61 -11.22
C PHE A 145 -11.19 2.00 -9.81
N LEU A 146 -11.46 3.24 -9.39
CA LEU A 146 -11.17 3.72 -8.04
C LEU A 146 -11.99 2.98 -6.99
N GLY A 147 -13.22 2.61 -7.32
CA GLY A 147 -14.12 1.83 -6.48
C GLY A 147 -13.52 0.47 -6.13
N LEU A 148 -13.05 -0.26 -7.13
CA LEU A 148 -12.46 -1.59 -6.96
C LEU A 148 -11.09 -1.52 -6.28
N LEU A 149 -10.20 -0.62 -6.71
CA LEU A 149 -8.81 -0.59 -6.24
C LEU A 149 -8.63 0.11 -4.89
N ALA A 150 -9.43 1.14 -4.58
CA ALA A 150 -9.29 1.94 -3.38
C ALA A 150 -10.52 1.92 -2.48
N ALA A 151 -11.73 2.16 -3.01
CA ALA A 151 -12.91 2.31 -2.16
C ALA A 151 -13.27 0.99 -1.46
N LEU A 152 -13.26 -0.13 -2.17
CA LEU A 152 -13.55 -1.46 -1.62
C LEU A 152 -12.60 -1.85 -0.48
N PRO A 153 -11.26 -1.84 -0.64
CA PRO A 153 -10.35 -2.13 0.46
C PRO A 153 -10.38 -1.07 1.57
N THR A 154 -10.71 0.19 1.26
CA THR A 154 -10.93 1.24 2.27
C THR A 154 -12.15 0.93 3.13
N LEU A 155 -13.31 0.67 2.51
CA LEU A 155 -14.53 0.31 3.24
C LEU A 155 -14.29 -0.93 4.11
N TRP A 156 -13.62 -1.94 3.56
CA TRP A 156 -13.20 -3.11 4.34
C TRP A 156 -12.33 -2.69 5.54
N LEU A 157 -11.24 -1.95 5.33
CA LEU A 157 -10.32 -1.49 6.38
C LEU A 157 -11.01 -0.68 7.50
N TRP A 158 -11.96 0.18 7.13
CA TRP A 158 -12.68 1.03 8.09
C TRP A 158 -13.72 0.24 8.88
N ASN A 159 -14.36 -0.77 8.27
CA ASN A 159 -15.27 -1.69 8.94
C ASN A 159 -14.56 -2.70 9.86
N LEU A 160 -13.24 -2.85 9.77
CA LEU A 160 -12.49 -3.74 10.64
C LEU A 160 -12.33 -3.21 12.06
N ASN A 161 -12.70 -4.06 13.02
CA ASN A 161 -12.33 -3.93 14.43
C ASN A 161 -10.90 -4.42 14.63
N ILE A 162 -9.95 -3.48 14.60
CA ILE A 162 -8.52 -3.77 14.84
C ILE A 162 -8.30 -3.94 16.34
N ARG A 163 -7.68 -5.06 16.73
CA ARG A 163 -7.35 -5.33 18.15
C ARG A 163 -6.49 -4.21 18.72
N ARG A 164 -6.93 -3.58 19.82
CA ARG A 164 -6.11 -2.63 20.58
C ARG A 164 -5.03 -3.41 21.34
N VAL A 165 -3.79 -3.29 20.90
CA VAL A 165 -2.61 -3.87 21.58
C VAL A 165 -2.01 -2.78 22.47
N ARG A 166 -1.70 -3.15 23.73
CA ARG A 166 -1.04 -2.23 24.69
C ARG A 166 0.29 -1.74 24.12
N LEU A 167 0.57 -0.44 24.26
CA LEU A 167 1.74 0.23 23.67
C LEU A 167 3.07 -0.51 23.95
N GLY A 168 3.26 -0.96 25.20
CA GLY A 168 4.48 -1.68 25.61
C GLY A 168 4.69 -3.06 24.96
N ARG A 169 3.63 -3.76 24.53
CA ARG A 169 3.76 -4.99 23.74
C ARG A 169 3.85 -4.72 22.24
N ARG A 170 3.39 -3.55 21.80
CA ARG A 170 3.32 -3.16 20.39
C ARG A 170 4.67 -2.71 19.84
N PHE A 171 5.47 -2.03 20.67
CA PHE A 171 6.80 -1.56 20.29
C PHE A 171 7.76 -2.69 19.87
N PRO A 172 8.01 -3.74 20.69
CA PRO A 172 8.91 -4.82 20.28
C PRO A 172 8.36 -5.61 19.08
N GLN A 173 7.04 -5.75 18.95
CA GLN A 173 6.41 -6.40 17.79
C GLN A 173 6.63 -5.60 16.50
N ASN A 174 6.43 -4.28 16.54
CA ASN A 174 6.70 -3.41 15.39
C ASN A 174 8.19 -3.38 15.06
N LEU A 175 9.08 -3.42 16.06
CA LEU A 175 10.52 -3.50 15.82
C LEU A 175 10.92 -4.81 15.12
N LEU A 176 10.41 -5.96 15.58
CA LEU A 176 10.66 -7.25 14.93
C LEU A 176 10.09 -7.27 13.50
N LEU A 177 8.91 -6.70 13.30
CA LEU A 177 8.30 -6.61 11.97
C LEU A 177 9.10 -5.69 11.04
N ALA A 178 9.60 -4.57 11.56
CA ALA A 178 10.45 -3.64 10.81
C ALA A 178 11.78 -4.30 10.44
N LEU A 179 12.40 -5.02 11.38
CA LEU A 179 13.61 -5.80 11.12
C LEU A 179 13.36 -6.87 10.06
N PHE A 180 12.24 -7.59 10.13
CA PHE A 180 11.86 -8.57 9.12
C PHE A 180 11.74 -7.95 7.72
N TRP A 181 11.03 -6.83 7.58
CA TRP A 181 10.90 -6.17 6.28
C TRP A 181 12.22 -5.57 5.80
N ALA A 182 13.03 -5.01 6.69
CA ALA A 182 14.33 -4.44 6.36
C ALA A 182 15.33 -5.50 5.91
N THR A 183 15.39 -6.66 6.59
CA THR A 183 16.27 -7.77 6.18
C THR A 183 15.79 -8.40 4.88
N ALA A 184 14.48 -8.56 4.70
CA ALA A 184 13.92 -9.03 3.43
C ALA A 184 14.22 -8.07 2.28
N LEU A 185 14.05 -6.76 2.48
CA LEU A 185 14.39 -5.73 1.50
C LEU A 185 15.89 -5.76 1.15
N ALA A 186 16.75 -5.83 2.16
CA ALA A 186 18.20 -5.93 1.97
C ALA A 186 18.59 -7.20 1.20
N ALA A 187 17.95 -8.34 1.49
CA ALA A 187 18.19 -9.60 0.79
C ALA A 187 17.75 -9.51 -0.68
N VAL A 188 16.55 -9.00 -0.96
CA VAL A 188 16.05 -8.79 -2.33
C VAL A 188 16.99 -7.88 -3.10
N TRP A 189 17.37 -6.75 -2.51
CA TRP A 189 18.33 -5.81 -3.10
C TRP A 189 19.69 -6.48 -3.36
N PHE A 190 20.24 -7.21 -2.40
CA PHE A 190 21.53 -7.87 -2.53
C PHE A 190 21.55 -8.94 -3.63
N ILE A 191 20.48 -9.73 -3.73
CA ILE A 191 20.32 -10.72 -4.80
C ILE A 191 20.23 -10.02 -6.16
N GLY A 192 19.49 -8.91 -6.23
CA GLY A 192 19.22 -8.24 -7.50
C GLY A 192 20.26 -7.24 -7.99
N ARG A 193 21.15 -6.75 -7.12
CA ARG A 193 22.09 -5.65 -7.45
C ARG A 193 23.03 -5.92 -8.62
N ASN A 194 23.35 -7.18 -8.91
CA ASN A 194 24.26 -7.52 -10.02
C ASN A 194 23.50 -7.91 -11.28
N SER A 195 22.32 -8.52 -11.13
CA SER A 195 21.58 -9.14 -12.22
C SER A 195 20.47 -8.26 -12.78
N PHE A 196 19.81 -7.45 -11.95
CA PHE A 196 18.68 -6.61 -12.35
C PHE A 196 19.05 -5.12 -12.47
N LEU A 197 20.22 -4.70 -11.97
CA LEU A 197 20.68 -3.32 -12.11
C LEU A 197 20.79 -2.84 -13.57
N PRO A 198 21.32 -3.65 -14.53
CA PRO A 198 21.35 -3.25 -15.93
C PRO A 198 19.94 -3.03 -16.51
N VAL A 199 18.97 -3.85 -16.08
CA VAL A 199 17.56 -3.76 -16.48
C VAL A 199 16.92 -2.48 -15.94
N LEU A 200 17.23 -2.12 -14.69
CA LEU A 200 16.75 -0.89 -14.06
C LEU A 200 17.32 0.37 -14.72
N GLN A 201 18.51 0.28 -15.31
CA GLN A 201 19.14 1.40 -16.01
C GLN A 201 18.61 1.57 -17.44
N SER A 202 18.21 0.48 -18.09
CA SER A 202 17.74 0.51 -19.49
C SER A 202 16.24 0.72 -19.63
N THR A 203 15.46 0.59 -18.56
CA THR A 203 13.99 0.64 -18.61
C THR A 203 13.39 1.63 -17.59
N PRO A 204 12.30 2.34 -17.93
CA PRO A 204 11.61 3.24 -17.01
C PRO A 204 10.66 2.51 -16.04
N TRP A 205 10.90 1.22 -15.75
CA TRP A 205 9.96 0.40 -14.96
C TRP A 205 9.87 0.83 -13.49
N ILE A 206 10.91 1.47 -12.95
CA ILE A 206 10.87 2.06 -11.60
C ILE A 206 9.80 3.15 -11.52
N ASP A 207 9.60 3.93 -12.59
CA ASP A 207 8.63 5.04 -12.61
C ASP A 207 7.19 4.56 -12.64
N LEU A 208 6.97 3.29 -13.03
CA LEU A 208 5.66 2.64 -13.00
C LEU A 208 5.32 2.05 -11.62
N LEU A 209 6.30 1.98 -10.70
CA LEU A 209 6.12 1.37 -9.38
C LEU A 209 5.24 2.25 -8.50
N THR A 210 4.02 1.81 -8.29
CA THR A 210 2.99 2.54 -7.56
C THR A 210 2.88 2.00 -6.12
N PRO A 211 2.81 2.84 -5.07
CA PRO A 211 2.72 4.32 -5.06
C PRO A 211 4.07 5.05 -4.95
N PHE A 212 5.20 4.36 -5.12
CA PHE A 212 6.52 4.93 -4.91
C PHE A 212 6.88 6.04 -5.89
N ASN A 213 6.41 5.96 -7.13
CA ASN A 213 6.51 7.01 -8.14
C ASN A 213 6.14 8.40 -7.60
N THR A 214 5.00 8.51 -6.93
CA THR A 214 4.56 9.78 -6.35
C THR A 214 5.30 10.11 -5.06
N LEU A 215 5.56 9.12 -4.20
CA LEU A 215 6.27 9.36 -2.93
C LEU A 215 7.70 9.86 -3.15
N LEU A 216 8.39 9.34 -4.17
CA LEU A 216 9.74 9.77 -4.54
C LEU A 216 9.74 11.17 -5.14
N SER A 217 8.66 11.59 -5.80
CA SER A 217 8.54 12.97 -6.32
C SER A 217 8.46 14.03 -5.23
N LEU A 218 8.10 13.67 -3.99
CA LEU A 218 8.06 14.60 -2.86
C LEU A 218 9.44 14.89 -2.25
N VAL A 219 10.41 14.04 -2.52
CA VAL A 219 11.76 14.11 -1.93
C VAL A 219 12.77 14.76 -2.89
N ARG A 220 12.40 14.92 -4.17
CA ARG A 220 13.19 15.57 -5.21
C ARG A 220 12.85 17.05 -5.30
#